data_AF-A0A355RHP2-F1
#
_entry.id   AF-A0A355RHP2-F1
#
_cell.length_a   1.000
_cell.length_b   1.000
_cell.length_c   1.000
_cell.angle_alpha   90.00
_cell.angle_beta   90.00
_cell.angle_gamma   90.00
#
_symmetry.space_group_name_H-M   'P 1'
#
loop_
_entity.id
_entity.type
_entity.pdbx_description
1 polymer ?
#
loop_
_entity_poly.entity_id
_entity_poly.type
_entity_poly.pdbx_seq_one_letter_code
_entity_poly.pdbx_strand_id
1 'polypeptide(L)'
;AASLSGIEKEAVYEYINWYLSGWAGGFLMRQGYYSAVPETSKNFMTENEWGYWFEGKAATGDITSSFGDKLAVAGEKRDGGSFYDRMGAVKCWNSVMTENQYMVRKWNEFIAA
;
A
#
# COMPACT_ATOMS: atom_id res chain seq x y z
N ALA A 1 2.08 4.54 -28.96
CA ALA A 1 1.94 3.21 -28.32
C ALA A 1 1.00 2.38 -29.18
N ALA A 2 1.33 1.12 -29.49
CA ALA A 2 0.41 0.22 -30.18
C ALA A 2 -0.69 -0.23 -29.20
N SER A 3 -1.94 -0.27 -29.66
CA SER A 3 -3.09 -0.75 -28.88
C SER A 3 -3.26 -2.27 -29.03
N LEU A 4 -3.56 -2.96 -27.94
CA LEU A 4 -3.86 -4.40 -27.94
C LEU A 4 -5.14 -4.70 -28.73
N SER A 5 -5.21 -5.90 -29.33
CA SER A 5 -6.38 -6.35 -30.09
C SER A 5 -6.56 -7.87 -30.02
N GLY A 6 -7.74 -8.36 -30.42
CA GLY A 6 -8.05 -9.80 -30.43
C GLY A 6 -7.85 -10.47 -29.07
N ILE A 7 -7.27 -11.67 -29.07
CA ILE A 7 -7.10 -12.51 -27.87
C ILE A 7 -6.27 -11.85 -26.77
N GLU A 8 -5.28 -11.03 -27.12
CA GLU A 8 -4.43 -10.33 -26.15
C GLU A 8 -5.25 -9.34 -25.31
N LYS A 9 -6.18 -8.62 -25.97
CA LYS A 9 -7.06 -7.67 -25.31
C LYS A 9 -8.02 -8.38 -24.35
N GLU A 10 -8.63 -9.47 -24.80
CA GLU A 10 -9.56 -10.25 -23.96
C GLU A 10 -8.85 -10.85 -22.74
N ALA A 11 -7.67 -11.43 -22.93
CA ALA A 11 -6.87 -11.98 -21.83
C ALA A 11 -6.51 -10.92 -20.78
N VAL A 12 -6.20 -9.69 -21.21
CA VAL A 12 -5.94 -8.57 -20.28
C VAL A 12 -7.20 -8.22 -19.47
N TYR A 13 -8.38 -8.17 -20.10
CA TYR A 13 -9.62 -7.92 -19.36
C TYR A 13 -9.95 -9.03 -18.38
N GLU A 14 -9.82 -10.29 -18.79
CA GLU A 14 -10.03 -11.44 -17.89
C GLU A 14 -9.10 -11.40 -16.69
N TYR A 15 -7.82 -11.09 -16.93
CA TYR A 15 -6.85 -10.94 -15.86
C TYR A 15 -7.21 -9.81 -14.90
N ILE A 16 -7.55 -8.62 -15.41
CA ILE A 16 -7.95 -7.48 -14.57
C ILE A 16 -9.22 -7.81 -13.77
N ASN A 17 -10.21 -8.43 -14.41
CA ASN A 17 -11.44 -8.85 -13.75
C ASN A 17 -11.16 -9.84 -12.62
N TRP A 18 -10.32 -10.85 -12.88
CA TRP A 18 -9.91 -11.81 -11.85
C TRP A 18 -9.14 -11.12 -10.72
N TYR A 19 -8.18 -10.26 -11.04
CA TYR A 19 -7.34 -9.58 -10.05
C TYR A 19 -8.16 -8.66 -9.13
N LEU A 20 -9.17 -7.97 -9.69
CA LEU A 20 -10.06 -7.08 -8.95
C LEU A 20 -11.28 -7.79 -8.32
N SER A 21 -11.47 -9.09 -8.58
CA SER A 21 -12.59 -9.88 -8.04
C SER A 21 -12.56 -10.03 -6.52
N GLY A 22 -11.41 -9.80 -5.88
CA GLY A 22 -11.29 -9.67 -4.42
C GLY A 22 -10.24 -10.60 -3.81
N TRP A 23 -10.08 -11.83 -4.30
CA TRP A 23 -9.16 -12.79 -3.69
C TRP A 23 -7.71 -12.30 -3.68
N ALA A 24 -7.21 -11.82 -4.83
CA ALA A 24 -5.85 -11.28 -4.95
C ALA A 24 -5.66 -10.05 -4.05
N GLY A 25 -6.67 -9.18 -3.98
CA GLY A 25 -6.66 -8.02 -3.10
C GLY A 25 -6.60 -8.39 -1.61
N GLY A 26 -7.45 -9.32 -1.15
CA GLY A 26 -7.43 -9.82 0.23
C GLY A 26 -6.11 -10.50 0.59
N PHE A 27 -5.55 -11.29 -0.34
CA PHE A 27 -4.24 -11.91 -0.18
C PHE A 27 -3.12 -10.88 -0.01
N LEU A 28 -3.13 -9.77 -0.76
CA LEU A 28 -2.13 -8.72 -0.65
C LEU A 28 -2.33 -7.84 0.60
N MET A 29 -3.60 -7.61 0.98
CA MET A 29 -3.95 -6.79 2.14
C MET A 29 -3.50 -7.38 3.47
N ARG A 30 -3.35 -8.71 3.59
CA ARG A 30 -2.70 -9.36 4.75
C ARG A 30 -1.24 -8.97 4.96
N GLN A 31 -0.59 -8.40 3.95
CA GLN A 31 0.77 -7.87 4.03
C GLN A 31 0.79 -6.33 4.10
N GLY A 32 -0.38 -5.69 4.15
CA GLY A 32 -0.52 -4.23 4.23
C GLY A 32 -0.56 -3.49 2.91
N TYR A 33 -0.65 -4.18 1.77
CA TYR A 33 -0.85 -3.57 0.45
C TYR A 33 -2.34 -3.38 0.15
N TYR A 34 -2.73 -2.25 -0.42
CA TYR A 34 -4.15 -1.96 -0.70
C TYR A 34 -4.53 -2.28 -2.14
N SER A 35 -5.65 -3.01 -2.28
CA SER A 35 -6.29 -3.22 -3.59
C SER A 35 -6.96 -1.94 -4.09
N ALA A 36 -7.06 -1.81 -5.41
CA ALA A 36 -7.82 -0.73 -6.06
C ALA A 36 -9.34 -0.85 -5.80
N VAL A 37 -9.82 -2.04 -5.46
CA VAL A 37 -11.22 -2.29 -5.07
C VAL A 37 -11.24 -2.94 -3.68
N PRO A 38 -11.17 -2.14 -2.60
CA PRO A 38 -11.15 -2.67 -1.23
C PRO A 38 -12.42 -3.44 -0.88
N GLU A 39 -13.59 -3.05 -1.41
CA GLU A 39 -14.87 -3.69 -1.10
C GLU A 39 -14.94 -5.16 -1.51
N THR A 40 -14.39 -5.52 -2.68
CA THR A 40 -14.32 -6.93 -3.09
C THR A 40 -13.29 -7.69 -2.26
N SER A 41 -12.19 -7.03 -1.91
CA SER A 41 -11.08 -7.61 -1.13
C SER A 41 -11.49 -7.91 0.31
N LYS A 42 -12.33 -7.06 0.91
CA LYS A 42 -12.89 -7.21 2.25
C LYS A 42 -13.59 -8.55 2.44
N ASN A 43 -14.26 -9.06 1.41
CA ASN A 43 -14.97 -10.35 1.44
C ASN A 43 -14.04 -11.56 1.63
N PHE A 44 -12.72 -11.38 1.44
CA PHE A 44 -11.70 -12.41 1.62
C PHE A 44 -10.81 -12.17 2.85
N MET A 45 -11.23 -11.25 3.72
CA MET A 45 -10.55 -10.90 4.96
C MET A 45 -11.46 -11.18 6.16
N THR A 46 -10.86 -11.57 7.27
CA THR A 46 -11.58 -11.63 8.55
C THR A 46 -11.83 -10.22 9.09
N GLU A 47 -12.77 -10.07 10.02
CA GLU A 47 -13.01 -8.80 10.69
C GLU A 47 -11.77 -8.29 11.44
N ASN A 48 -10.97 -9.19 12.03
CA ASN A 48 -9.71 -8.83 12.69
C ASN A 48 -8.72 -8.25 11.69
N GLU A 49 -8.52 -8.93 10.55
CA GLU A 49 -7.62 -8.47 9.48
C GLU A 49 -8.08 -7.12 8.90
N TRP A 50 -9.36 -6.98 8.57
CA TRP A 50 -9.90 -5.74 8.03
C TRP A 50 -9.81 -4.59 9.04
N GLY A 51 -10.17 -4.87 10.30
CA GLY A 51 -10.09 -3.89 11.39
C GLY A 51 -8.68 -3.36 11.58
N TYR A 52 -7.68 -4.24 11.61
CA TYR A 52 -6.28 -3.87 11.78
C TYR A 52 -5.69 -3.16 10.54
N TRP A 53 -5.88 -3.72 9.34
CA TRP A 53 -5.24 -3.22 8.12
C TRP A 53 -5.93 -2.01 7.52
N PHE A 54 -7.26 -1.92 7.59
CA PHE A 54 -8.04 -0.89 6.91
C PHE A 54 -8.63 0.14 7.89
N GLU A 55 -9.23 -0.29 8.99
CA GLU A 55 -9.92 0.61 9.92
C GLU A 55 -9.00 1.21 11.00
N GLY A 56 -7.77 0.71 11.13
CA GLY A 56 -6.81 1.18 12.13
C GLY A 56 -7.17 0.79 13.58
N LYS A 57 -8.02 -0.24 13.75
CA LYS A 57 -8.39 -0.78 15.06
C LYS A 57 -7.23 -1.60 15.65
N ALA A 58 -7.26 -1.80 16.96
CA ALA A 58 -6.36 -2.75 17.60
C ALA A 58 -6.70 -4.18 17.13
N ALA A 59 -5.68 -5.01 16.92
CA ALA A 59 -5.89 -6.41 16.57
C ALA A 59 -6.63 -7.12 17.70
N THR A 60 -7.70 -7.85 17.39
CA THR A 60 -8.46 -8.64 18.37
C THR A 60 -7.83 -10.00 18.63
N GLY A 61 -6.89 -10.42 17.79
CA GLY A 61 -6.10 -11.64 17.87
C GLY A 61 -4.81 -11.48 17.05
N ASP A 62 -4.04 -12.55 16.90
CA ASP A 62 -2.85 -12.54 16.03
C ASP A 62 -3.24 -12.17 14.59
N ILE A 63 -2.42 -11.31 13.97
CA ILE A 63 -2.47 -11.01 12.53
C ILE A 63 -1.34 -11.78 11.86
N THR A 64 -1.66 -12.52 10.81
CA THR A 64 -0.68 -13.28 10.03
C THR A 64 -0.57 -12.80 8.59
N SER A 65 0.59 -13.05 7.99
CA SER A 65 0.79 -12.94 6.55
C SER A 65 -0.03 -14.01 5.84
N SER A 66 -0.18 -13.88 4.52
CA SER A 66 -0.83 -14.91 3.70
C SER A 66 -0.10 -16.26 3.69
N PHE A 67 1.13 -16.31 4.22
CA PHE A 67 1.92 -17.53 4.38
C PHE A 67 1.91 -18.05 5.83
N GLY A 68 1.22 -17.37 6.75
CA GLY A 68 1.07 -17.77 8.15
C GLY A 68 2.06 -17.13 9.12
N ASP A 69 2.99 -16.31 8.65
CA ASP A 69 3.95 -15.62 9.52
C ASP A 69 3.23 -14.60 10.38
N LYS A 70 3.51 -14.58 11.68
CA LYS A 70 2.92 -13.59 12.59
C LYS A 70 3.47 -12.20 12.33
N LEU A 71 2.57 -11.23 12.10
CA LEU A 71 2.89 -9.84 11.80
C LEU A 71 2.53 -8.87 12.94
N ALA A 72 1.49 -9.18 13.71
CA ALA A 72 1.09 -8.41 14.89
C ALA A 72 0.39 -9.33 15.90
N VAL A 73 0.40 -8.94 17.19
CA VAL A 73 -0.33 -9.65 18.26
C VAL A 73 -1.59 -8.89 18.68
N ALA A 74 -2.46 -9.58 19.44
CA ALA A 74 -3.65 -8.97 20.02
C ALA A 74 -3.31 -7.69 20.82
N GLY A 75 -4.10 -6.64 20.61
CA GLY A 75 -3.94 -5.33 21.24
C GLY A 75 -3.03 -4.36 20.48
N GLU A 76 -2.18 -4.84 19.56
CA GLU A 76 -1.35 -3.96 18.75
C GLU A 76 -2.20 -3.15 17.77
N LYS A 77 -1.79 -1.89 17.56
CA LYS A 77 -2.37 -0.99 16.57
C LYS A 77 -1.34 -0.71 15.49
N ARG A 78 -1.81 -0.64 14.25
CA ARG A 78 -0.97 -0.24 13.13
C ARG A 78 -0.62 1.24 13.22
N ASP A 79 0.65 1.56 13.02
CA ASP A 79 1.12 2.95 12.94
C ASP A 79 0.47 3.71 11.77
N GLY A 80 0.19 4.99 12.01
CA GLY A 80 -0.45 5.87 11.04
C GLY A 80 -1.99 5.78 11.01
N GLY A 81 -2.61 4.90 11.80
CA GLY A 81 -4.07 4.82 11.94
C GLY A 81 -4.76 4.11 10.78
N SER A 82 -5.97 4.56 10.44
CA SER A 82 -6.77 3.93 9.39
C SER A 82 -6.14 4.10 8.00
N PHE A 83 -6.68 3.37 7.03
CA PHE A 83 -6.33 3.58 5.62
C PHE A 83 -6.56 5.03 5.20
N TYR A 84 -7.69 5.63 5.61
CA TYR A 84 -8.03 7.01 5.28
C TYR A 84 -7.08 8.03 5.90
N ASP A 85 -6.61 7.79 7.14
CA ASP A 85 -5.64 8.67 7.78
C ASP A 85 -4.30 8.65 7.03
N ARG A 86 -3.84 7.46 6.61
CA ARG A 86 -2.58 7.29 5.88
C ARG A 86 -2.63 7.84 4.45
N MET A 87 -3.71 7.57 3.72
CA MET A 87 -3.87 8.04 2.34
C MET A 87 -4.36 9.49 2.26
N GLY A 88 -4.97 10.03 3.31
CA GLY A 88 -5.53 11.38 3.34
C GLY A 88 -4.52 12.50 3.61
N ALA A 89 -3.32 12.17 4.11
CA ALA A 89 -2.30 13.16 4.50
C ALA A 89 -0.95 12.93 3.80
N VAL A 90 -0.96 12.49 2.54
CA VAL A 90 0.26 12.25 1.77
C VAL A 90 1.02 13.55 1.55
N LYS A 91 2.24 13.63 2.09
CA LYS A 91 3.18 14.72 1.84
C LYS A 91 4.32 14.21 0.97
N CYS A 92 4.46 14.76 -0.23
CA CYS A 92 5.61 14.51 -1.09
C CYS A 92 6.69 15.55 -0.79
N TRP A 93 7.85 15.11 -0.27
CA TRP A 93 9.01 15.98 -0.03
C TRP A 93 9.98 16.00 -1.23
N ASN A 94 9.69 15.30 -2.33
CA ASN A 94 10.66 15.20 -3.44
C ASN A 94 10.62 16.41 -4.40
N SER A 95 10.58 17.61 -3.84
CA SER A 95 10.87 18.86 -4.52
C SER A 95 12.20 19.40 -3.97
N VAL A 96 13.21 19.42 -4.82
CA VAL A 96 14.44 20.16 -4.51
C VAL A 96 14.16 21.65 -4.65
N MET A 97 14.64 22.46 -3.69
CA MET A 97 14.61 23.92 -3.82
C MET A 97 15.36 24.35 -5.09
N THR A 98 14.96 25.46 -5.72
CA THR A 98 15.66 26.03 -6.89
C THR A 98 17.15 26.25 -6.59
N GLU A 99 17.47 26.58 -5.35
CA GLU A 99 18.80 26.89 -4.85
C GLU A 99 19.61 25.66 -4.40
N ASN A 100 19.06 24.43 -4.49
CA ASN A 100 19.72 23.22 -3.97
C ASN A 100 21.14 23.02 -4.56
N GLN A 101 21.33 23.32 -5.85
CA GLN A 101 22.64 23.25 -6.50
C GLN A 101 23.63 24.28 -5.92
N TYR A 102 23.16 25.48 -5.60
CA TYR A 102 23.98 26.52 -4.96
C TYR A 102 24.40 26.11 -3.55
N MET A 103 23.45 25.56 -2.77
CA MET A 103 23.70 25.06 -1.41
C MET A 103 24.76 23.94 -1.41
N VAL A 104 24.64 22.95 -2.30
CA VAL A 104 25.63 21.87 -2.46
C VAL A 104 27.01 22.43 -2.82
N ARG A 105 27.07 23.42 -3.72
CA ARG A 105 28.35 24.07 -4.07
C ARG A 105 28.99 24.78 -2.88
N LYS A 106 28.21 25.56 -2.11
CA LYS A 106 28.70 26.26 -0.91
C LYS A 106 29.14 25.31 0.20
N TRP A 107 28.45 24.19 0.36
CA TRP A 107 28.84 23.15 1.29
C TRP A 107 30.19 22.51 0.91
N ASN A 108 30.39 22.20 -0.37
CA ASN A 108 31.67 21.67 -0.85
C ASN A 108 32.81 22.70 -0.73
N GLU A 109 32.54 23.99 -1.01
CA GLU A 109 33.49 25.08 -0.76
C GLU A 109 33.88 25.17 0.73
N PHE A 110 32.92 24.98 1.64
CA PHE A 110 33.16 24.98 3.09
C PHE A 110 33.96 23.77 3.59
N ILE A 111 33.67 22.55 3.10
CA ILE A 111 34.39 21.34 3.50
C ILE A 111 35.84 21.31 2.97
N ALA A 112 36.08 21.92 1.81
CA ALA A 112 37.40 21.94 1.19
C ALA A 112 38.35 23.01 1.77
N ALA A 113 37.89 23.83 2.72
CA ALA A 113 38.66 24.88 3.41
C ALA A 113 39.17 24.38 4.77
#